data_AF-A0A428PEE8-F1
#
_entry.id   AF-A0A428PEE8-F1
#
_cell.length_a   1.000
_cell.length_b   1.000
_cell.length_c   1.000
_cell.angle_alpha   90.00
_cell.angle_beta   90.00
_cell.angle_gamma   90.00
#
_symmetry.space_group_name_H-M   'P 1'
#
loop_
_entity.id
_entity.type
_entity.pdbx_description
1 polymer ?
#
loop_
_entity_poly.entity_id
_entity_poly.type
_entity_poly.pdbx_seq_one_letter_code
_entity_poly.pdbx_strand_id
1 'polypeptide(L)'
;MNYWWYMVATALLRPFLVTAYSLSSTGTTLQLNGISYYVSPHAVGTLPSTVFEVDEDIGLLPITVLSTSEQSLTLDDVNKITATFSKTDDVYQAGFAQGFYVQRRSANDKRPEITVLGNSTAFWVSRARDSNPLPDGPYFISATGRIYQAYRLYADVQGAFTESSVLNQDDSYSVLPASLPGQSLAIAVPSRLYFTKTAKKPLAGVRLGVKDIFDVQGLKTSNGNRAWYHLYPAANKTASAVQNLLDAGAVIVGKMKTSQFANGESATADWVDYHAPFNPRGDGYQDPSSSSVGPAVGEAAYPWLDIALGSDTGGSIRSPSQVQGIYGNRPSHGLVSLDNAMPLSPQFDTAGLFARDPILWKTAAQALYGTNISFSDSYPSNILTIGFPTQAKSELDIILTRFLANLTDFLSAKATPFDLDEHWNSTNPEAPSVSALLNNTYEIVSAKEQARLVRDPFFRDYGVAHDGRRPHVNPAPLNRWALGDNSTSTVEEGIANKTRFMDWFNTKVLAHDAKSCSNNLLVYVPRTPGPVYRDTYKTGPQVPKAFSTSRISVMSETPDMVVPIGQVAYYSSITSHTEYLPVTVDLMAAKGCDGMLFSLIQDLYEAGVLGVSQTGRSHVTGEEVLV
;
A
#
# COMPACT_ATOMS: atom_id res chain seq x y z
N MET A 1 24.32 -4.94 94.27
CA MET A 1 25.09 -5.85 93.39
C MET A 1 24.22 -6.19 92.20
N ASN A 2 24.81 -6.09 91.01
CA ASN A 2 24.23 -6.17 89.66
C ASN A 2 23.40 -7.43 89.40
N TYR A 3 22.44 -7.38 88.47
CA TYR A 3 22.48 -8.12 87.19
C TYR A 3 21.39 -7.62 86.21
N TRP A 4 21.80 -7.45 84.97
CA TRP A 4 21.08 -6.90 83.81
C TRP A 4 19.95 -7.81 83.30
N TRP A 5 18.89 -7.22 82.78
CA TRP A 5 17.96 -7.87 81.84
C TRP A 5 17.89 -7.05 80.54
N TYR A 6 18.25 -7.69 79.43
CA TYR A 6 18.08 -7.17 78.07
C TYR A 6 16.61 -7.26 77.66
N MET A 7 15.95 -6.14 77.36
CA MET A 7 14.75 -6.12 76.52
C MET A 7 15.19 -5.80 75.08
N VAL A 8 15.13 -6.80 74.21
CA VAL A 8 15.25 -6.62 72.76
C VAL A 8 13.88 -6.19 72.23
N ALA A 9 13.75 -4.92 71.85
CA ALA A 9 12.60 -4.44 71.09
C ALA A 9 12.84 -4.70 69.60
N THR A 10 12.27 -5.77 69.07
CA THR A 10 12.18 -6.02 67.62
C THR A 10 11.16 -5.07 66.99
N ALA A 11 11.64 -3.96 66.43
CA ALA A 11 10.85 -3.12 65.54
C ALA A 11 10.67 -3.85 64.19
N LEU A 12 9.47 -4.38 63.94
CA LEU A 12 9.05 -4.89 62.64
C LEU A 12 8.87 -3.71 61.66
N LEU A 13 9.94 -3.33 60.97
CA LEU A 13 9.87 -2.51 59.76
C LEU A 13 9.26 -3.37 58.65
N ARG A 14 7.96 -3.20 58.38
CA ARG A 14 7.35 -3.70 57.13
C ARG A 14 7.84 -2.80 55.98
N PRO A 15 8.56 -3.34 54.98
CA PRO A 15 8.85 -2.57 53.78
C PRO A 15 7.54 -2.40 53.01
N PHE A 16 7.06 -1.16 52.92
CA PHE A 16 6.08 -0.82 51.90
C PHE A 16 6.78 -0.95 50.55
N LEU A 17 6.55 -2.07 49.86
CA LEU A 17 6.85 -2.18 48.44
C LEU A 17 5.96 -1.19 47.71
N VAL A 18 6.48 0.01 47.45
CA VAL A 18 5.87 0.95 46.51
C VAL A 18 6.05 0.33 45.13
N THR A 19 5.04 -0.39 44.65
CA THR A 19 4.96 -0.78 43.24
C THR A 19 4.93 0.51 42.43
N ALA A 20 6.01 0.79 41.70
CA ALA A 20 6.02 1.87 40.74
C ALA A 20 4.92 1.61 39.71
N TYR A 21 3.92 2.47 39.66
CA TYR A 21 2.89 2.44 38.63
C TYR A 21 3.26 3.42 37.52
N SER A 22 3.10 3.00 36.26
CA SER A 22 3.27 3.88 35.10
C SER A 22 1.90 4.06 34.43
N LEU A 23 1.42 5.30 34.39
CA LEU A 23 0.25 5.68 33.61
C LEU A 23 0.73 6.49 32.40
N SER A 24 0.34 6.09 31.20
CA SER A 24 0.64 6.79 29.95
C SER A 24 -0.63 7.03 29.15
N SER A 25 -0.83 8.26 28.67
CA SER A 25 -1.92 8.56 27.74
C SER A 25 -1.61 7.98 26.37
N THR A 26 -2.62 7.39 25.74
CA THR A 26 -2.54 6.85 24.37
C THR A 26 -3.36 7.68 23.40
N GLY A 27 -3.62 8.95 23.74
CA GLY A 27 -4.46 9.86 22.97
C GLY A 27 -5.94 9.75 23.30
N THR A 28 -6.75 10.54 22.58
CA THR A 28 -8.20 10.63 22.77
C THR A 28 -8.89 10.64 21.40
N THR A 29 -10.04 9.98 21.31
CA THR A 29 -10.95 10.09 20.18
C THR A 29 -12.10 11.04 20.48
N LEU A 30 -12.47 11.89 19.54
CA LEU A 30 -13.58 12.84 19.68
C LEU A 30 -14.33 13.02 18.36
N GLN A 31 -15.52 13.61 18.39
CA GLN A 31 -16.25 13.98 17.18
C GLN A 31 -16.35 15.49 17.03
N LEU A 32 -16.17 15.97 15.81
CA LEU A 32 -16.43 17.35 15.40
C LEU A 32 -17.41 17.33 14.23
N ASN A 33 -18.62 17.85 14.43
CA ASN A 33 -19.72 17.83 13.46
C ASN A 33 -19.97 16.43 12.83
N GLY A 34 -19.95 15.38 13.65
CA GLY A 34 -20.19 14.00 13.21
C GLY A 34 -19.00 13.30 12.53
N ILE A 35 -17.86 13.99 12.33
CA ILE A 35 -16.62 13.36 11.85
C ILE A 35 -15.76 13.00 13.07
N SER A 36 -15.30 11.76 13.11
CA SER A 36 -14.44 11.25 14.19
C SER A 36 -12.98 11.64 13.96
N TYR A 37 -12.31 12.09 15.02
CA TYR A 37 -10.90 12.44 15.04
C TYR A 37 -10.18 11.72 16.16
N TYR A 38 -8.90 11.46 15.94
CA TYR A 38 -7.94 11.07 16.96
C TYR A 38 -6.97 12.22 17.22
N VAL A 39 -6.73 12.49 18.50
CA VAL A 39 -5.78 13.47 19.00
C VAL A 39 -4.69 12.72 19.74
N SER A 40 -3.47 12.78 19.19
CA SER A 40 -2.28 12.17 19.77
C SER A 40 -2.00 12.71 21.18
N PRO A 41 -1.46 11.91 22.11
CA PRO A 41 -1.06 12.40 23.43
C PRO A 41 0.11 13.40 23.37
N HIS A 42 0.79 13.49 22.23
CA HIS A 42 1.95 14.33 22.03
C HIS A 42 1.58 15.67 21.38
N ALA A 43 1.88 16.76 22.07
CA ALA A 43 1.71 18.11 21.53
C ALA A 43 2.82 18.43 20.53
N VAL A 44 2.46 19.09 19.43
CA VAL A 44 3.39 19.55 18.38
C VAL A 44 3.79 21.02 18.57
N GLY A 45 3.09 21.75 19.44
CA GLY A 45 3.40 23.14 19.77
C GLY A 45 2.71 23.60 21.04
N THR A 46 3.03 24.81 21.49
CA THR A 46 2.45 25.42 22.69
C THR A 46 2.23 26.91 22.50
N LEU A 47 1.10 27.43 23.02
CA LEU A 47 0.86 28.85 23.19
C LEU A 47 1.09 29.27 24.65
N PRO A 48 1.73 30.43 24.89
CA PRO A 48 1.84 30.99 26.23
C PRO A 48 0.45 31.48 26.68
N SER A 49 -0.24 30.66 27.49
CA SER A 49 -1.61 30.84 28.01
C SER A 49 -2.71 30.85 26.94
N THR A 50 -3.83 30.15 27.17
CA THR A 50 -4.93 30.12 26.20
C THR A 50 -5.73 31.41 26.26
N VAL A 51 -5.70 32.14 25.15
CA VAL A 51 -6.66 33.22 24.87
C VAL A 51 -8.00 32.67 24.38
N PHE A 52 -8.04 31.38 24.07
CA PHE A 52 -9.20 30.68 23.59
C PHE A 52 -9.98 30.10 24.77
N GLU A 53 -11.28 30.31 24.78
CA GLU A 53 -12.19 29.53 25.63
C GLU A 53 -12.27 28.12 25.07
N VAL A 54 -11.97 27.14 25.93
CA VAL A 54 -11.96 25.73 25.57
C VAL A 54 -13.19 25.09 26.21
N ASP A 55 -13.80 24.14 25.51
CA ASP A 55 -14.90 23.34 26.03
C ASP A 55 -14.49 22.66 27.35
N GLU A 56 -15.24 22.89 28.43
CA GLU A 56 -14.88 22.44 29.77
C GLU A 56 -14.95 20.91 29.93
N ASP A 57 -15.83 20.25 29.17
CA ASP A 57 -16.02 18.80 29.22
C ASP A 57 -14.97 18.05 28.40
N ILE A 58 -14.61 18.59 27.23
CA ILE A 58 -13.66 17.97 26.30
C ILE A 58 -12.21 18.40 26.59
N GLY A 59 -12.01 19.63 27.05
CA GLY A 59 -10.70 20.22 27.29
C GLY A 59 -9.88 20.51 26.02
N LEU A 60 -10.51 20.48 24.83
CA LEU A 60 -9.91 20.79 23.53
C LEU A 60 -10.80 21.72 22.70
N LEU A 61 -10.18 22.67 21.99
CA LEU A 61 -10.84 23.53 21.00
C LEU A 61 -10.25 23.26 19.61
N PRO A 62 -11.09 23.08 18.56
CA PRO A 62 -10.60 22.97 17.20
C PRO A 62 -10.16 24.35 16.67
N ILE A 63 -8.95 24.45 16.14
CA ILE A 63 -8.37 25.68 15.60
C ILE A 63 -7.76 25.46 14.22
N THR A 64 -7.52 26.54 13.49
CA THR A 64 -6.80 26.54 12.22
C THR A 64 -5.47 27.26 12.37
N VAL A 65 -4.38 26.60 12.00
CA VAL A 65 -3.06 27.23 11.91
C VAL A 65 -2.87 27.80 10.51
N LEU A 66 -2.40 29.04 10.42
CA LEU A 66 -2.18 29.76 9.16
C LEU A 66 -0.80 30.43 9.15
N SER A 67 -0.10 30.37 8.03
CA SER A 67 1.16 31.09 7.81
C SER A 67 0.95 32.21 6.81
N THR A 68 1.39 33.42 7.14
CA THR A 68 1.21 34.59 6.23
C THR A 68 2.39 35.55 6.27
N SER A 69 2.64 36.22 5.14
CA SER A 69 3.51 37.40 5.05
C SER A 69 2.77 38.71 5.35
N GLU A 70 1.44 38.69 5.37
CA GLU A 70 0.62 39.89 5.47
C GLU A 70 0.63 40.51 6.87
N GLN A 71 0.47 41.85 6.91
CA GLN A 71 0.36 42.64 8.14
C GLN A 71 -1.02 42.54 8.81
N SER A 72 -2.01 41.96 8.12
CA SER A 72 -3.32 41.61 8.65
C SER A 72 -3.98 40.59 7.72
N LEU A 73 -5.03 39.91 8.20
CA LEU A 73 -5.92 39.11 7.37
C LEU A 73 -7.33 39.63 7.59
N THR A 74 -8.08 39.83 6.51
CA THR A 74 -9.52 40.12 6.59
C THR A 74 -10.32 38.83 6.74
N LEU A 75 -11.60 38.94 7.09
CA LEU A 75 -12.51 37.79 7.11
C LEU A 75 -12.59 37.12 5.72
N ASP A 76 -12.57 37.92 4.66
CA ASP A 76 -12.60 37.41 3.28
C ASP A 76 -11.34 36.63 2.92
N ASP A 77 -10.17 37.05 3.41
CA ASP A 77 -8.91 36.33 3.19
C ASP A 77 -8.95 34.96 3.86
N VAL A 78 -9.40 34.91 5.12
CA VAL A 78 -9.54 33.66 5.86
C VAL A 78 -10.57 32.74 5.22
N ASN A 79 -11.71 33.27 4.78
CA ASN A 79 -12.74 32.49 4.08
C ASN A 79 -12.20 31.87 2.78
N LYS A 80 -11.40 32.61 2.01
CA LYS A 80 -10.76 32.08 0.80
C LYS A 80 -9.74 30.98 1.10
N ILE A 81 -8.91 31.17 2.13
CA ILE A 81 -7.90 30.18 2.53
C ILE A 81 -8.58 28.90 3.01
N THR A 82 -9.54 29.01 3.94
CA THR A 82 -10.24 27.85 4.52
C THR A 82 -11.17 27.15 3.52
N ALA A 83 -11.71 27.86 2.53
CA ALA A 83 -12.41 27.25 1.39
C ALA A 83 -11.46 26.45 0.50
N THR A 84 -10.20 26.88 0.34
CA THR A 84 -9.17 26.09 -0.35
C THR A 84 -8.84 24.84 0.45
N PHE A 85 -8.61 24.97 1.77
CA PHE A 85 -8.34 23.83 2.65
C PHE A 85 -9.43 22.75 2.56
N SER A 86 -10.70 23.15 2.65
CA SER A 86 -11.84 22.22 2.56
C SER A 86 -11.97 21.51 1.21
N LYS A 87 -11.33 22.02 0.14
CA LYS A 87 -11.32 21.38 -1.20
C LYS A 87 -10.15 20.41 -1.38
N THR A 88 -9.02 20.69 -0.75
CA THR A 88 -7.76 19.97 -0.97
C THR A 88 -7.42 18.99 0.16
N ASP A 89 -8.13 19.07 1.28
CA ASP A 89 -7.89 18.27 2.47
C ASP A 89 -9.20 17.69 3.01
N ASP A 90 -9.19 16.38 3.22
CA ASP A 90 -10.32 15.61 3.70
C ASP A 90 -10.35 15.47 5.24
N VAL A 91 -9.35 16.04 5.93
CA VAL A 91 -9.32 16.16 7.40
C VAL A 91 -9.88 17.51 7.86
N TYR A 92 -9.62 18.57 7.11
CA TYR A 92 -10.14 19.90 7.41
C TYR A 92 -11.67 19.98 7.21
N GLN A 93 -12.33 20.71 8.09
CA GLN A 93 -13.74 21.09 7.96
C GLN A 93 -13.99 22.45 8.63
N ALA A 94 -15.14 23.05 8.36
CA ALA A 94 -15.51 24.37 8.90
C ALA A 94 -15.48 24.46 10.43
N GLY A 95 -15.67 23.33 11.13
CA GLY A 95 -15.54 23.26 12.59
C GLY A 95 -14.15 23.66 13.13
N PHE A 96 -13.09 23.63 12.33
CA PHE A 96 -11.77 24.11 12.73
C PHE A 96 -11.60 25.63 12.69
N ALA A 97 -12.62 26.37 12.26
CA ALA A 97 -12.61 27.83 12.22
C ALA A 97 -13.02 28.49 13.55
N GLN A 98 -13.11 27.76 14.68
CA GLN A 98 -13.46 28.34 16.00
C GLN A 98 -12.37 29.27 16.54
N GLY A 99 -11.11 29.04 16.15
CA GLY A 99 -10.00 29.92 16.45
C GLY A 99 -8.88 29.81 15.42
N PHE A 100 -8.10 30.88 15.28
CA PHE A 100 -6.99 30.94 14.34
C PHE A 100 -5.66 31.16 15.06
N TYR A 101 -4.67 30.34 14.74
CA TYR A 101 -3.28 30.58 15.13
C TYR A 101 -2.50 31.07 13.92
N VAL A 102 -2.21 32.37 13.87
CA VAL A 102 -1.64 33.02 12.70
C VAL A 102 -0.15 33.31 12.91
N GLN A 103 0.67 32.66 12.11
CA GLN A 103 2.13 32.74 12.13
C GLN A 103 2.59 33.73 11.07
N ARG A 104 3.03 34.92 11.51
CA ARG A 104 3.58 35.93 10.61
C ARG A 104 5.07 35.66 10.34
N ARG A 105 5.45 35.58 9.07
CA ARG A 105 6.87 35.61 8.66
C ARG A 105 7.38 37.05 8.75
N SER A 106 8.19 37.38 9.75
CA SER A 106 8.78 38.71 9.91
C SER A 106 10.24 38.66 10.37
N ALA A 107 11.05 39.63 9.93
CA ALA A 107 12.41 39.80 10.43
C ALA A 107 12.45 40.44 11.83
N ASN A 108 11.36 41.12 12.23
CA ASN A 108 11.26 41.78 13.53
C ASN A 108 10.30 41.00 14.43
N ASP A 109 10.79 40.67 15.62
CA ASP A 109 10.00 40.01 16.65
C ASP A 109 8.98 41.01 17.22
N LYS A 110 7.73 40.93 16.75
CA LYS A 110 6.62 41.69 17.34
C LYS A 110 6.03 40.87 18.47
N ARG A 111 5.55 41.55 19.51
CA ARG A 111 4.79 40.88 20.58
C ARG A 111 3.56 40.17 19.99
N PRO A 112 3.18 39.00 20.53
CA PRO A 112 1.93 38.36 20.15
C PRO A 112 0.73 39.29 20.31
N GLU A 113 -0.23 39.20 19.41
CA GLU A 113 -1.43 40.06 19.36
C GLU A 113 -2.69 39.21 19.20
N ILE A 114 -3.80 39.67 19.75
CA ILE A 114 -5.10 39.02 19.64
C ILE A 114 -6.02 39.94 18.85
N THR A 115 -6.64 39.41 17.81
CA THR A 115 -7.63 40.13 16.99
C THR A 115 -8.89 39.31 16.84
N VAL A 116 -10.03 39.96 16.60
CA VAL A 116 -11.28 39.29 16.27
C VAL A 116 -11.42 39.20 14.74
N LEU A 117 -11.69 38.00 14.22
CA LEU A 117 -11.95 37.73 12.81
C LEU A 117 -13.36 37.16 12.66
N GLY A 118 -14.33 38.04 12.38
CA GLY A 118 -15.75 37.65 12.38
C GLY A 118 -16.21 37.26 13.79
N ASN A 119 -16.66 36.01 13.95
CA ASN A 119 -17.05 35.45 15.24
C ASN A 119 -15.93 34.64 15.93
N SER A 120 -14.74 34.59 15.32
CA SER A 120 -13.62 33.77 15.80
C SER A 120 -12.49 34.64 16.35
N THR A 121 -11.72 34.08 17.29
CA THR A 121 -10.52 34.73 17.82
C THR A 121 -9.30 34.35 16.98
N ALA A 122 -8.43 35.30 16.68
CA ALA A 122 -7.15 35.05 16.01
C ALA A 122 -5.98 35.47 16.89
N PHE A 123 -5.08 34.53 17.15
CA PHE A 123 -3.86 34.74 17.91
C PHE A 123 -2.67 34.82 16.95
N TRP A 124 -2.01 35.98 16.94
CA TRP A 124 -0.90 36.29 16.06
C TRP A 124 0.43 36.10 16.75
N VAL A 125 1.36 35.44 16.07
CA VAL A 125 2.75 35.31 16.52
C VAL A 125 3.69 35.69 15.39
N SER A 126 4.61 36.63 15.66
CA SER A 126 5.74 36.88 14.77
C SER A 126 6.75 35.75 14.89
N ARG A 127 7.25 35.30 13.74
CA ARG A 127 8.30 34.29 13.66
C ARG A 127 9.47 34.79 12.85
N ALA A 128 10.66 34.69 13.44
CA ALA A 128 11.92 34.79 12.70
C ALA A 128 11.99 33.67 11.65
N ARG A 129 12.71 33.91 10.54
CA ARG A 129 12.79 32.99 9.38
C ARG A 129 13.25 31.57 9.74
N ASP A 130 14.01 31.41 10.82
CA ASP A 130 14.64 30.15 11.22
C ASP A 130 13.93 29.40 12.37
N SER A 131 12.75 29.84 12.79
CA SER A 131 11.93 29.08 13.75
C SER A 131 11.24 27.88 13.07
N ASN A 132 10.86 26.85 13.82
CA ASN A 132 10.15 25.68 13.30
C ASN A 132 8.62 25.96 13.29
N PRO A 133 8.02 26.44 12.17
CA PRO A 133 6.59 26.72 12.10
C PRO A 133 5.76 25.45 12.22
N LEU A 134 4.59 25.58 12.84
CA LEU A 134 3.57 24.57 12.65
C LEU A 134 3.09 24.66 11.20
N PRO A 135 2.96 23.53 10.48
CA PRO A 135 2.33 23.54 9.17
C PRO A 135 0.92 24.11 9.21
N ASP A 136 0.46 24.67 8.11
CA ASP A 136 -0.92 25.15 8.01
C ASP A 136 -1.91 23.99 8.08
N GLY A 137 -3.12 24.25 8.58
CA GLY A 137 -4.19 23.25 8.60
C GLY A 137 -4.96 23.15 9.92
N PRO A 138 -5.74 22.06 10.11
CA PRO A 138 -6.59 21.86 11.28
C PRO A 138 -5.77 21.40 12.49
N TYR A 139 -6.06 21.87 13.69
CA TYR A 139 -5.42 21.41 14.93
C TYR A 139 -6.43 21.43 16.08
N PHE A 140 -6.09 20.76 17.18
CA PHE A 140 -6.76 20.94 18.46
C PHE A 140 -5.84 21.65 19.44
N ILE A 141 -6.37 22.52 20.28
CA ILE A 141 -5.63 23.18 21.36
C ILE A 141 -6.29 22.92 22.70
N SER A 142 -5.50 22.58 23.72
CA SER A 142 -5.97 22.39 25.09
C SER A 142 -6.02 23.70 25.88
N ALA A 143 -6.74 23.71 27.01
CA ALA A 143 -6.79 24.82 27.96
C ALA A 143 -5.41 25.25 28.52
N THR A 144 -4.38 24.40 28.39
CA THR A 144 -2.99 24.73 28.78
C THR A 144 -2.17 25.32 27.64
N GLY A 145 -2.77 25.51 26.46
CA GLY A 145 -2.12 26.07 25.27
C GLY A 145 -1.38 25.04 24.42
N ARG A 146 -1.40 23.75 24.79
CA ARG A 146 -0.78 22.68 23.98
C ARG A 146 -1.58 22.41 22.71
N ILE A 147 -0.89 22.37 21.57
CA ILE A 147 -1.46 22.19 20.23
C ILE A 147 -1.18 20.76 19.74
N TYR A 148 -2.17 20.12 19.14
CA TYR A 148 -2.16 18.74 18.67
C TYR A 148 -2.66 18.66 17.23
N GLN A 149 -2.02 17.82 16.42
CA GLN A 149 -2.50 17.53 15.07
C GLN A 149 -3.84 16.78 15.11
N ALA A 150 -4.69 17.09 14.15
CA ALA A 150 -5.93 16.38 13.91
C ALA A 150 -5.68 15.21 12.95
N TYR A 151 -6.04 14.00 13.39
CA TYR A 151 -6.12 12.83 12.53
C TYR A 151 -7.59 12.49 12.33
N ARG A 152 -8.07 12.49 11.08
CA ARG A 152 -9.41 11.99 10.80
C ARG A 152 -9.41 10.47 10.92
N LEU A 153 -10.46 9.91 11.51
CA LEU A 153 -10.67 8.47 11.61
C LEU A 153 -11.61 8.02 10.49
N TYR A 154 -11.10 7.16 9.61
CA TYR A 154 -11.89 6.45 8.60
C TYR A 154 -12.18 5.01 9.04
N ALA A 155 -13.27 4.44 8.57
CA ALA A 155 -13.56 3.02 8.78
C ALA A 155 -12.90 2.15 7.71
N ASP A 156 -12.30 1.03 8.11
CA ASP A 156 -11.82 0.00 7.19
C ASP A 156 -12.96 -0.93 6.75
N VAL A 157 -13.92 -0.39 5.98
CA VAL A 157 -15.15 -1.12 5.58
C VAL A 157 -14.92 -2.39 4.77
N GLN A 158 -13.76 -2.54 4.11
CA GLN A 158 -13.40 -3.72 3.32
C GLN A 158 -12.48 -4.67 4.08
N GLY A 159 -12.08 -4.34 5.31
CA GLY A 159 -11.12 -5.12 6.07
C GLY A 159 -9.78 -5.25 5.37
N ALA A 160 -9.31 -4.19 4.69
CA ALA A 160 -8.06 -4.17 3.94
C ALA A 160 -6.82 -4.06 4.86
N PHE A 161 -6.99 -3.55 6.08
CA PHE A 161 -5.90 -3.31 7.02
C PHE A 161 -5.77 -4.44 8.05
N THR A 162 -4.52 -4.76 8.41
CA THR A 162 -4.22 -5.55 9.61
C THR A 162 -4.20 -4.62 10.82
N GLU A 163 -3.58 -3.43 10.67
CA GLU A 163 -3.42 -2.43 11.73
C GLU A 163 -3.38 -1.02 11.13
N SER A 164 -3.95 -0.04 11.83
CA SER A 164 -3.68 1.38 11.56
C SER A 164 -2.44 1.84 12.33
N SER A 165 -1.68 2.76 11.74
CA SER A 165 -0.46 3.28 12.32
C SER A 165 -0.51 4.78 12.56
N VAL A 166 0.14 5.22 13.62
CA VAL A 166 0.44 6.64 13.89
C VAL A 166 1.94 6.82 14.08
N LEU A 167 2.47 7.93 13.57
CA LEU A 167 3.88 8.30 13.70
C LEU A 167 4.18 8.83 15.11
N ASN A 168 5.23 8.31 15.73
CA ASN A 168 5.74 8.74 17.02
C ASN A 168 6.75 9.89 16.84
N GLN A 169 7.13 10.55 17.95
CA GLN A 169 8.10 11.66 17.93
C GLN A 169 9.53 11.24 17.60
N ASP A 170 9.85 9.94 17.69
CA ASP A 170 11.16 9.35 17.42
C ASP A 170 11.23 8.69 16.02
N ASP A 171 10.31 9.06 15.13
CA ASP A 171 10.13 8.52 13.77
C ASP A 171 9.75 7.03 13.69
N SER A 172 9.51 6.36 14.83
CA SER A 172 8.90 5.03 14.88
C SER A 172 7.37 5.10 14.76
N TYR A 173 6.71 3.96 14.64
CA TYR A 173 5.26 3.87 14.51
C TYR A 173 4.63 3.07 15.66
N SER A 174 3.42 3.49 16.05
CA SER A 174 2.56 2.80 17.01
C SER A 174 1.25 2.39 16.36
N VAL A 175 0.65 1.31 16.85
CA VAL A 175 -0.72 0.93 16.47
C VAL A 175 -1.70 1.94 17.04
N LEU A 176 -2.65 2.38 16.22
CA LEU A 176 -3.73 3.27 16.67
C LEU A 176 -4.64 2.54 17.67
N PRO A 177 -4.82 3.05 18.90
CA PRO A 177 -5.67 2.44 19.92
C PRO A 177 -7.13 2.93 19.79
N ALA A 178 -7.70 2.88 18.58
CA ALA A 178 -9.05 3.37 18.31
C ALA A 178 -9.84 2.46 17.37
N SER A 179 -11.15 2.42 17.59
CA SER A 179 -12.13 1.70 16.77
C SER A 179 -13.34 2.58 16.50
N LEU A 180 -14.03 2.35 15.38
CA LEU A 180 -15.32 3.00 15.08
C LEU A 180 -16.47 2.00 15.26
N PRO A 181 -17.67 2.46 15.70
CA PRO A 181 -18.83 1.59 15.85
C PRO A 181 -19.13 0.78 14.59
N GLY A 182 -19.43 -0.52 14.77
CA GLY A 182 -19.80 -1.42 13.68
C GLY A 182 -18.64 -1.91 12.80
N GLN A 183 -17.39 -1.56 13.11
CA GLN A 183 -16.23 -1.89 12.28
C GLN A 183 -15.06 -2.41 13.12
N SER A 184 -14.16 -3.17 12.50
CA SER A 184 -13.04 -3.79 13.20
C SER A 184 -11.91 -2.81 13.50
N LEU A 185 -11.64 -1.85 12.60
CA LEU A 185 -10.53 -0.92 12.70
C LEU A 185 -10.93 0.50 12.27
N ALA A 186 -10.43 1.48 13.01
CA ALA A 186 -10.34 2.87 12.55
C ALA A 186 -8.97 3.10 11.91
N ILE A 187 -8.91 3.86 10.81
CA ILE A 187 -7.66 4.29 10.18
C ILE A 187 -7.47 5.78 10.44
N ALA A 188 -6.41 6.12 11.17
CA ALA A 188 -6.03 7.50 11.40
C ALA A 188 -5.27 8.05 10.19
N VAL A 189 -5.78 9.12 9.60
CA VAL A 189 -5.10 9.83 8.51
C VAL A 189 -4.83 11.28 8.89
N PRO A 190 -3.58 11.77 8.73
CA PRO A 190 -3.27 13.16 9.01
C PRO A 190 -3.75 14.08 7.88
N SER A 191 -3.92 15.36 8.19
CA SER A 191 -4.19 16.39 7.19
C SER A 191 -3.06 16.48 6.18
N ARG A 192 -3.42 16.60 4.89
CA ARG A 192 -2.49 16.82 3.78
C ARG A 192 -1.81 18.19 3.85
N LEU A 193 -2.47 19.15 4.49
CA LEU A 193 -1.98 20.52 4.66
C LEU A 193 -0.71 20.57 5.52
N TYR A 194 -0.46 19.55 6.33
CA TYR A 194 0.76 19.46 7.13
C TYR A 194 2.03 19.26 6.30
N PHE A 195 1.88 18.95 5.02
CA PHE A 195 2.96 18.54 4.15
C PHE A 195 3.07 19.48 2.96
N THR A 196 4.29 19.80 2.57
CA THR A 196 4.58 20.60 1.36
C THR A 196 5.48 19.78 0.46
N LYS A 197 5.02 19.53 -0.77
CA LYS A 197 5.84 18.86 -1.79
C LYS A 197 7.05 19.73 -2.15
N THR A 198 8.21 19.08 -2.22
CA THR A 198 9.45 19.70 -2.68
C THR A 198 10.17 18.74 -3.62
N ALA A 199 11.18 19.21 -4.35
CA ALA A 199 11.99 18.33 -5.19
C ALA A 199 12.62 17.16 -4.41
N LYS A 200 12.95 17.34 -3.12
CA LYS A 200 13.50 16.29 -2.25
C LYS A 200 12.43 15.39 -1.63
N LYS A 201 11.22 15.92 -1.44
CA LYS A 201 10.07 15.19 -0.88
C LYS A 201 8.88 15.24 -1.84
N PRO A 202 8.97 14.57 -3.01
CA PRO A 202 7.91 14.62 -4.03
C PRO A 202 6.61 13.94 -3.56
N LEU A 203 6.70 13.04 -2.57
CA LEU A 203 5.57 12.32 -1.98
C LEU A 203 5.06 12.95 -0.67
N ALA A 204 5.49 14.16 -0.32
CA ALA A 204 5.00 14.84 0.88
C ALA A 204 3.46 14.89 0.90
N GLY A 205 2.86 14.31 1.94
CA GLY A 205 1.40 14.25 2.14
C GLY A 205 0.68 13.15 1.36
N VAL A 206 1.40 12.33 0.59
CA VAL A 206 0.88 11.12 -0.06
C VAL A 206 0.75 10.03 0.99
N ARG A 207 -0.46 9.51 1.19
CA ARG A 207 -0.78 8.47 2.16
C ARG A 207 -0.50 7.10 1.56
N LEU A 208 0.29 6.31 2.29
CA LEU A 208 0.85 5.03 1.89
C LEU A 208 0.31 3.91 2.77
N GLY A 209 -0.28 2.90 2.15
CA GLY A 209 -0.55 1.61 2.78
C GLY A 209 0.58 0.62 2.53
N VAL A 210 0.96 -0.19 3.52
CA VAL A 210 2.12 -1.10 3.42
C VAL A 210 1.69 -2.54 3.60
N LYS A 211 1.90 -3.41 2.60
CA LYS A 211 1.64 -4.86 2.74
C LYS A 211 2.33 -5.43 3.98
N ASP A 212 1.61 -6.26 4.73
CA ASP A 212 2.04 -6.81 6.02
C ASP A 212 3.03 -7.99 5.90
N ILE A 213 4.03 -7.80 5.04
CA ILE A 213 5.27 -8.57 4.94
C ILE A 213 6.51 -7.68 5.01
N PHE A 214 6.33 -6.37 4.91
CA PHE A 214 7.39 -5.38 5.05
C PHE A 214 7.41 -4.88 6.48
N ASP A 215 8.59 -4.89 7.08
CA ASP A 215 8.78 -4.32 8.40
C ASP A 215 8.67 -2.79 8.38
N VAL A 216 8.06 -2.25 9.43
CA VAL A 216 7.96 -0.82 9.72
C VAL A 216 8.40 -0.64 11.16
N GLN A 217 9.41 0.20 11.39
CA GLN A 217 9.98 0.40 12.72
C GLN A 217 8.92 0.73 13.76
N GLY A 218 8.89 -0.01 14.86
CA GLY A 218 7.92 0.14 15.95
C GLY A 218 6.64 -0.69 15.81
N LEU A 219 6.33 -1.19 14.60
CA LEU A 219 5.17 -2.07 14.36
C LEU A 219 5.60 -3.53 14.26
N LYS A 220 4.65 -4.42 14.52
CA LYS A 220 4.80 -5.85 14.21
C LYS A 220 4.46 -6.13 12.75
N THR A 221 4.94 -7.27 12.26
CA THR A 221 4.60 -7.81 10.94
C THR A 221 4.01 -9.20 11.13
N SER A 222 2.76 -9.43 10.72
CA SER A 222 2.08 -10.71 10.94
C SER A 222 2.41 -11.76 9.89
N ASN A 223 2.82 -11.34 8.67
CA ASN A 223 2.92 -12.22 7.50
C ASN A 223 1.63 -13.01 7.21
N GLY A 224 0.47 -12.50 7.63
CA GLY A 224 -0.81 -13.19 7.52
C GLY A 224 -0.95 -14.40 8.45
N ASN A 225 -0.15 -14.50 9.52
CA ASN A 225 -0.19 -15.58 10.51
C ASN A 225 -0.25 -15.05 11.96
N ARG A 226 -1.24 -15.48 12.73
CA ARG A 226 -1.44 -15.01 14.11
C ARG A 226 -0.34 -15.48 15.06
N ALA A 227 0.12 -16.72 14.91
CA ALA A 227 1.20 -17.27 15.74
C ALA A 227 2.52 -16.53 15.49
N TRP A 228 2.82 -16.16 14.23
CA TRP A 228 3.96 -15.33 13.88
C TRP A 228 3.89 -13.95 14.55
N TYR A 229 2.74 -13.28 14.45
CA TYR A 229 2.52 -11.97 15.09
C TYR A 229 2.78 -11.99 16.60
N HIS A 230 2.32 -13.03 17.29
CA HIS A 230 2.51 -13.16 18.75
C HIS A 230 3.93 -13.59 19.13
N LEU A 231 4.61 -14.36 18.29
CA LEU A 231 5.95 -14.87 18.55
C LEU A 231 7.03 -13.78 18.42
N TYR A 232 6.99 -13.00 17.34
CA TYR A 232 8.05 -12.04 17.03
C TYR A 232 7.76 -10.64 17.60
N PRO A 233 8.79 -9.89 18.04
CA PRO A 233 8.63 -8.54 18.54
C PRO A 233 8.32 -7.54 17.42
N ALA A 234 8.06 -6.29 17.79
CA ALA A 234 8.00 -5.19 16.82
C ALA A 234 9.35 -5.04 16.09
N ALA A 235 9.30 -4.59 14.84
CA ALA A 235 10.48 -4.41 14.02
C ALA A 235 11.33 -3.24 14.52
N ASN A 236 12.65 -3.43 14.54
CA ASN A 236 13.60 -2.39 14.92
C ASN A 236 14.00 -1.50 13.74
N LYS A 237 13.70 -1.90 12.51
CA LYS A 237 14.03 -1.17 11.29
C LYS A 237 12.87 -1.25 10.31
N THR A 238 12.73 -0.21 9.51
CA THR A 238 11.82 -0.18 8.36
C THR A 238 12.48 -0.86 7.17
N ALA A 239 11.70 -1.63 6.40
CA ALA A 239 12.15 -2.28 5.18
C ALA A 239 12.66 -1.27 4.14
N SER A 240 13.69 -1.62 3.38
CA SER A 240 14.35 -0.68 2.45
C SER A 240 13.37 -0.08 1.43
N ALA A 241 12.50 -0.91 0.85
CA ALA A 241 11.46 -0.46 -0.07
C ALA A 241 10.50 0.58 0.56
N VAL A 242 10.13 0.39 1.82
CA VAL A 242 9.27 1.34 2.56
C VAL A 242 10.03 2.62 2.89
N GLN A 243 11.30 2.49 3.32
CA GLN A 243 12.14 3.63 3.68
C GLN A 243 12.34 4.59 2.51
N ASN A 244 12.54 4.08 1.28
CA ASN A 244 12.66 4.91 0.08
C ASN A 244 11.44 5.83 -0.14
N LEU A 245 10.23 5.33 0.15
CA LEU A 245 9.00 6.12 0.04
C LEU A 245 8.86 7.14 1.18
N LEU A 246 9.25 6.76 2.40
CA LEU A 246 9.27 7.66 3.56
C LEU A 246 10.26 8.82 3.38
N ASP A 247 11.45 8.53 2.86
CA ASP A 247 12.49 9.53 2.59
C ASP A 247 12.00 10.56 1.54
N ALA A 248 11.20 10.11 0.57
CA ALA A 248 10.51 10.95 -0.40
C ALA A 248 9.28 11.70 0.18
N GLY A 249 8.94 11.49 1.46
CA GLY A 249 7.90 12.21 2.20
C GLY A 249 6.54 11.53 2.28
N ALA A 250 6.40 10.27 1.83
CA ALA A 250 5.15 9.52 1.97
C ALA A 250 4.80 9.29 3.46
N VAL A 251 3.52 9.13 3.75
CA VAL A 251 2.98 9.02 5.11
C VAL A 251 2.30 7.67 5.29
N ILE A 252 2.84 6.80 6.15
CA ILE A 252 2.22 5.49 6.39
C ILE A 252 0.96 5.66 7.24
N VAL A 253 -0.15 5.06 6.78
CA VAL A 253 -1.45 5.06 7.47
C VAL A 253 -1.81 3.71 8.10
N GLY A 254 -1.14 2.64 7.68
CA GLY A 254 -1.28 1.33 8.30
C GLY A 254 -0.60 0.17 7.56
N LYS A 255 -0.58 -0.98 8.23
CA LYS A 255 -0.19 -2.28 7.65
C LYS A 255 -1.42 -2.92 7.00
N MET A 256 -1.28 -3.40 5.77
CA MET A 256 -2.37 -3.92 4.95
C MET A 256 -2.27 -5.42 4.76
N LYS A 257 -3.42 -6.11 4.79
CA LYS A 257 -3.48 -7.57 4.81
C LYS A 257 -2.78 -8.21 3.62
N THR A 258 -2.10 -9.31 3.91
CA THR A 258 -1.54 -10.25 2.92
C THR A 258 -2.20 -11.61 3.13
N SER A 259 -2.30 -12.42 2.08
CA SER A 259 -2.47 -13.87 2.29
C SER A 259 -1.24 -14.44 2.99
N GLN A 260 -1.42 -15.57 3.66
CA GLN A 260 -0.42 -16.09 4.59
C GLN A 260 0.90 -16.41 3.90
N PHE A 261 1.99 -15.81 4.41
CA PHE A 261 3.34 -15.87 3.84
C PHE A 261 3.37 -15.54 2.34
N ALA A 262 2.55 -14.59 1.90
CA ALA A 262 2.42 -14.19 0.49
C ALA A 262 2.05 -15.33 -0.49
N ASN A 263 1.44 -16.41 -0.01
CA ASN A 263 0.99 -17.53 -0.84
C ASN A 263 -0.27 -17.19 -1.65
N GLY A 264 -0.52 -17.96 -2.71
CA GLY A 264 -1.79 -17.84 -3.44
C GLY A 264 -2.91 -18.43 -2.59
N GLU A 265 -3.85 -17.59 -2.15
CA GLU A 265 -5.05 -17.98 -1.40
C GLU A 265 -6.29 -17.45 -2.10
N SER A 266 -7.35 -18.25 -2.08
CA SER A 266 -8.68 -17.91 -2.58
C SER A 266 -9.59 -17.49 -1.43
N ALA A 267 -10.29 -16.37 -1.59
CA ALA A 267 -11.37 -16.01 -0.69
C ALA A 267 -12.57 -16.96 -0.90
N THR A 268 -13.28 -17.40 0.13
CA THR A 268 -12.92 -17.42 1.57
C THR A 268 -12.22 -18.74 1.95
N ALA A 269 -12.16 -19.71 1.03
CA ALA A 269 -11.80 -21.10 1.29
C ALA A 269 -10.43 -21.31 1.96
N ASP A 270 -9.42 -20.50 1.62
CA ASP A 270 -8.04 -20.70 2.10
C ASP A 270 -7.66 -19.80 3.29
N TRP A 271 -8.47 -18.77 3.58
CA TRP A 271 -8.19 -17.72 4.56
C TRP A 271 -8.69 -18.11 5.96
N VAL A 272 -7.84 -18.80 6.74
CA VAL A 272 -8.19 -19.32 8.08
C VAL A 272 -7.81 -18.35 9.20
N ASP A 273 -6.55 -17.89 9.26
CA ASP A 273 -6.05 -17.03 10.35
C ASP A 273 -6.67 -15.62 10.36
N TYR A 274 -6.80 -15.02 9.17
CA TYR A 274 -7.41 -13.72 8.96
C TYR A 274 -8.45 -13.84 7.85
N HIS A 275 -9.50 -13.03 7.91
CA HIS A 275 -10.50 -13.01 6.84
C HIS A 275 -10.01 -12.16 5.65
N ALA A 276 -10.18 -12.69 4.44
CA ALA A 276 -9.88 -11.99 3.19
C ALA A 276 -10.64 -10.66 3.09
N PRO A 277 -9.98 -9.56 2.67
CA PRO A 277 -10.64 -8.30 2.35
C PRO A 277 -11.81 -8.48 1.36
N PHE A 278 -12.80 -7.58 1.40
CA PHE A 278 -13.91 -7.56 0.46
C PHE A 278 -13.55 -6.79 -0.81
N ASN A 279 -13.91 -7.34 -1.96
CA ASN A 279 -13.60 -6.73 -3.25
C ASN A 279 -14.57 -5.56 -3.50
N PRO A 280 -14.11 -4.31 -3.65
CA PRO A 280 -14.96 -3.14 -3.87
C PRO A 280 -15.55 -3.05 -5.29
N ARG A 281 -15.29 -4.02 -6.16
CA ARG A 281 -15.79 -4.07 -7.55
C ARG A 281 -16.95 -5.05 -7.69
N GLY A 282 -17.72 -4.89 -8.77
CA GLY A 282 -18.90 -5.69 -9.00
C GLY A 282 -19.90 -5.52 -7.86
N ASP A 283 -20.29 -6.64 -7.25
CA ASP A 283 -21.30 -6.71 -6.20
C ASP A 283 -20.73 -6.68 -4.76
N GLY A 284 -19.42 -6.52 -4.57
CA GLY A 284 -18.82 -6.56 -3.23
C GLY A 284 -18.36 -7.95 -2.79
N TYR A 285 -18.77 -9.01 -3.50
CA TYR A 285 -18.60 -10.41 -3.08
C TYR A 285 -17.69 -11.22 -4.02
N GLN A 286 -16.94 -10.55 -4.89
CA GLN A 286 -15.93 -11.17 -5.73
C GLN A 286 -14.67 -11.54 -4.94
N ASP A 287 -13.95 -12.56 -5.38
CA ASP A 287 -12.60 -12.88 -4.93
C ASP A 287 -11.67 -11.69 -5.29
N PRO A 288 -10.88 -11.16 -4.33
CA PRO A 288 -10.04 -9.99 -4.56
C PRO A 288 -8.68 -10.32 -5.20
N SER A 289 -8.39 -11.60 -5.48
CA SER A 289 -7.08 -12.17 -5.77
C SER A 289 -6.05 -11.99 -4.64
N SER A 290 -4.86 -12.59 -4.81
CA SER A 290 -3.80 -12.69 -3.80
C SER A 290 -2.39 -12.57 -4.39
N SER A 291 -1.35 -12.24 -3.62
CA SER A 291 -1.27 -12.12 -2.16
C SER A 291 -1.30 -10.71 -1.58
N SER A 292 -1.11 -9.67 -2.38
CA SER A 292 -1.14 -8.27 -1.90
C SER A 292 -2.58 -7.73 -1.82
N VAL A 293 -3.43 -8.43 -1.07
CA VAL A 293 -4.89 -8.26 -1.11
C VAL A 293 -5.33 -6.95 -0.49
N GLY A 294 -4.86 -6.67 0.73
CA GLY A 294 -5.12 -5.42 1.42
C GLY A 294 -4.71 -4.22 0.58
N PRO A 295 -3.43 -4.13 0.11
CA PRO A 295 -2.98 -3.06 -0.79
C PRO A 295 -3.90 -2.82 -1.99
N ALA A 296 -4.26 -3.87 -2.74
CA ALA A 296 -5.08 -3.72 -3.93
C ALA A 296 -6.52 -3.30 -3.60
N VAL A 297 -7.14 -3.93 -2.61
CA VAL A 297 -8.51 -3.62 -2.18
C VAL A 297 -8.61 -2.22 -1.60
N GLY A 298 -7.68 -1.83 -0.71
CA GLY A 298 -7.69 -0.52 -0.10
C GLY A 298 -7.48 0.59 -1.13
N GLU A 299 -6.54 0.42 -2.07
CA GLU A 299 -6.34 1.39 -3.16
C GLU A 299 -7.58 1.49 -4.07
N ALA A 300 -8.29 0.38 -4.30
CA ALA A 300 -9.52 0.39 -5.09
C ALA A 300 -10.75 0.90 -4.32
N ALA A 301 -10.74 0.89 -2.99
CA ALA A 301 -11.89 1.27 -2.15
C ALA A 301 -11.80 2.70 -1.60
N TYR A 302 -10.62 3.12 -1.12
CA TYR A 302 -10.50 4.29 -0.25
C TYR A 302 -10.01 5.53 -0.99
N PRO A 303 -10.83 6.57 -1.19
CA PRO A 303 -10.41 7.79 -1.88
C PRO A 303 -9.33 8.57 -1.12
N TRP A 304 -9.25 8.35 0.20
CA TRP A 304 -8.26 8.98 1.08
C TRP A 304 -6.90 8.28 1.07
N LEU A 305 -6.78 7.07 0.52
CA LEU A 305 -5.51 6.37 0.30
C LEU A 305 -4.99 6.69 -1.10
N ASP A 306 -3.71 7.02 -1.23
CA ASP A 306 -3.16 7.53 -2.49
C ASP A 306 -2.32 6.49 -3.26
N ILE A 307 -1.59 5.64 -2.53
CA ILE A 307 -0.82 4.52 -3.06
C ILE A 307 -0.73 3.40 -2.02
N ALA A 308 -0.45 2.18 -2.47
CA ALA A 308 -0.07 1.07 -1.59
C ALA A 308 1.14 0.30 -2.09
N LEU A 309 2.01 -0.14 -1.18
CA LEU A 309 3.16 -0.99 -1.46
C LEU A 309 2.77 -2.46 -1.36
N GLY A 310 3.14 -3.25 -2.36
CA GLY A 310 2.96 -4.70 -2.41
C GLY A 310 4.23 -5.45 -2.78
N SER A 311 4.09 -6.77 -2.95
CA SER A 311 5.14 -7.62 -3.51
C SER A 311 4.61 -8.56 -4.57
N ASP A 312 5.45 -8.86 -5.56
CA ASP A 312 5.14 -9.79 -6.66
C ASP A 312 6.25 -10.83 -6.81
N THR A 313 5.95 -12.06 -6.40
CA THR A 313 6.77 -13.26 -6.67
C THR A 313 6.28 -13.98 -7.93
N GLY A 314 4.96 -14.18 -8.03
CA GLY A 314 4.34 -14.99 -9.09
C GLY A 314 3.15 -14.32 -9.80
N GLY A 315 2.84 -13.07 -9.46
CA GLY A 315 1.64 -12.34 -9.88
C GLY A 315 0.92 -11.61 -8.74
N SER A 316 1.55 -11.48 -7.58
CA SER A 316 0.90 -10.97 -6.35
C SER A 316 0.65 -9.46 -6.31
N ILE A 317 1.16 -8.70 -7.28
CA ILE A 317 0.70 -7.34 -7.57
C ILE A 317 -0.24 -7.35 -8.76
N ARG A 318 0.21 -8.00 -9.84
CA ARG A 318 -0.50 -7.97 -11.12
C ARG A 318 -1.90 -8.56 -11.02
N SER A 319 -2.06 -9.74 -10.43
CA SER A 319 -3.36 -10.39 -10.36
C SER A 319 -4.39 -9.62 -9.51
N PRO A 320 -4.05 -9.11 -8.30
CA PRO A 320 -4.93 -8.18 -7.59
C PRO A 320 -5.22 -6.90 -8.37
N SER A 321 -4.24 -6.26 -9.02
CA SER A 321 -4.48 -5.07 -9.86
C SER A 321 -5.47 -5.33 -10.99
N GLN A 322 -5.34 -6.49 -11.66
CA GLN A 322 -6.22 -6.92 -12.77
C GLN A 322 -7.67 -7.14 -12.30
N VAL A 323 -7.86 -7.65 -11.09
CA VAL A 323 -9.19 -7.88 -10.51
C VAL A 323 -9.80 -6.58 -9.98
N GLN A 324 -8.97 -5.70 -9.42
CA GLN A 324 -9.41 -4.43 -8.83
C GLN A 324 -9.50 -3.27 -9.83
N GLY A 325 -9.02 -3.44 -11.06
CA GLY A 325 -9.06 -2.40 -12.09
C GLY A 325 -8.23 -1.17 -11.73
N ILE A 326 -7.04 -1.39 -11.17
CA ILE A 326 -6.11 -0.33 -10.77
C ILE A 326 -4.74 -0.60 -11.39
N TYR A 327 -3.89 0.43 -11.42
CA TYR A 327 -2.52 0.28 -11.89
C TYR A 327 -1.71 -0.56 -10.91
N GLY A 328 -0.79 -1.39 -11.42
CA GLY A 328 0.21 -2.04 -10.58
C GLY A 328 1.33 -2.68 -11.36
N ASN A 329 2.53 -2.70 -10.77
CA ASN A 329 3.74 -3.13 -11.44
C ASN A 329 4.47 -4.22 -10.67
N ARG A 330 4.89 -5.25 -11.41
CA ARG A 330 6.09 -6.01 -11.09
C ARG A 330 7.26 -5.33 -11.79
N PRO A 331 8.22 -4.71 -11.07
CA PRO A 331 9.38 -4.14 -11.73
C PRO A 331 10.31 -5.22 -12.29
N SER A 332 11.34 -4.81 -13.03
CA SER A 332 12.48 -5.69 -13.28
C SER A 332 13.04 -6.21 -11.95
N HIS A 333 13.47 -7.47 -11.94
CA HIS A 333 13.99 -8.08 -10.71
C HIS A 333 15.28 -7.38 -10.24
N GLY A 334 15.36 -7.12 -8.94
CA GLY A 334 16.53 -6.48 -8.32
C GLY A 334 16.55 -4.95 -8.31
N LEU A 335 15.49 -4.24 -8.74
CA LEU A 335 15.48 -2.76 -8.76
C LEU A 335 15.56 -2.10 -7.38
N VAL A 336 15.09 -2.77 -6.33
CA VAL A 336 15.11 -2.26 -4.95
C VAL A 336 15.45 -3.39 -3.98
N SER A 337 16.18 -3.06 -2.91
CA SER A 337 16.45 -4.02 -1.84
C SER A 337 15.15 -4.43 -1.13
N LEU A 338 15.07 -5.71 -0.78
CA LEU A 338 14.00 -6.30 0.01
C LEU A 338 14.45 -6.62 1.44
N ASP A 339 15.48 -5.94 1.94
CA ASP A 339 15.92 -6.08 3.33
C ASP A 339 14.77 -5.74 4.30
N ASN A 340 14.56 -6.60 5.30
CA ASN A 340 13.46 -6.56 6.25
C ASN A 340 12.05 -6.69 5.60
N ALA A 341 11.98 -7.33 4.43
CA ALA A 341 10.75 -7.93 3.94
C ALA A 341 10.81 -9.46 4.10
N MET A 342 9.69 -10.09 4.47
CA MET A 342 9.64 -11.55 4.56
C MET A 342 9.80 -12.18 3.17
N PRO A 343 10.81 -13.06 2.96
CA PRO A 343 11.07 -13.65 1.66
C PRO A 343 10.09 -14.79 1.37
N LEU A 344 9.53 -14.80 0.17
CA LEU A 344 8.87 -16.00 -0.36
C LEU A 344 9.87 -16.78 -1.20
N SER A 345 10.51 -16.12 -2.17
CA SER A 345 11.54 -16.71 -3.01
C SER A 345 12.40 -15.60 -3.59
N PRO A 346 13.58 -15.33 -3.02
CA PRO A 346 14.44 -14.22 -3.45
C PRO A 346 14.78 -14.24 -4.95
N GLN A 347 14.72 -15.42 -5.60
CA GLN A 347 14.89 -15.57 -7.05
C GLN A 347 13.81 -14.89 -7.89
N PHE A 348 12.66 -14.57 -7.30
CA PHE A 348 11.50 -14.02 -8.00
C PHE A 348 10.93 -12.77 -7.34
N ASP A 349 11.16 -12.59 -6.03
CA ASP A 349 10.56 -11.53 -5.23
C ASP A 349 10.90 -10.13 -5.75
N THR A 350 9.88 -9.29 -5.85
CA THR A 350 9.98 -7.88 -6.21
C THR A 350 9.03 -7.06 -5.34
N ALA A 351 9.37 -5.79 -5.09
CA ALA A 351 8.46 -4.82 -4.50
C ALA A 351 7.93 -3.87 -5.58
N GLY A 352 6.64 -3.58 -5.54
CA GLY A 352 5.99 -2.69 -6.50
C GLY A 352 4.78 -2.02 -5.90
N LEU A 353 4.09 -1.20 -6.69
CA LEU A 353 3.07 -0.28 -6.20
C LEU A 353 1.69 -0.61 -6.78
N PHE A 354 0.67 -0.24 -6.03
CA PHE A 354 -0.70 -0.08 -6.47
C PHE A 354 -1.06 1.40 -6.48
N ALA A 355 -1.74 1.85 -7.53
CA ALA A 355 -2.20 3.22 -7.64
C ALA A 355 -3.43 3.33 -8.54
N ARG A 356 -4.23 4.37 -8.34
CA ARG A 356 -5.30 4.78 -9.27
C ARG A 356 -4.87 5.84 -10.27
N ASP A 357 -3.93 6.70 -9.89
CA ASP A 357 -3.44 7.81 -10.72
C ASP A 357 -2.06 7.44 -11.32
N PRO A 358 -1.93 7.34 -12.66
CA PRO A 358 -0.66 6.97 -13.30
C PRO A 358 0.45 8.02 -13.09
N ILE A 359 0.11 9.29 -12.87
CA ILE A 359 1.11 10.35 -12.64
C ILE A 359 1.74 10.21 -11.25
N LEU A 360 0.90 10.02 -10.23
CA LEU A 360 1.37 9.73 -8.89
C LEU A 360 2.12 8.41 -8.84
N TRP A 361 1.65 7.40 -9.57
CA TRP A 361 2.29 6.09 -9.66
C TRP A 361 3.73 6.18 -10.18
N LYS A 362 3.96 6.91 -11.28
CA LYS A 362 5.30 7.20 -11.81
C LYS A 362 6.18 7.93 -10.79
N THR A 363 5.64 8.94 -10.13
CA THR A 363 6.36 9.70 -9.09
C THR A 363 6.76 8.80 -7.92
N ALA A 364 5.87 7.93 -7.47
CA ALA A 364 6.13 6.98 -6.40
C ALA A 364 7.11 5.87 -6.82
N ALA A 365 7.09 5.45 -8.09
CA ALA A 365 8.07 4.50 -8.63
C ALA A 365 9.48 5.10 -8.68
N GLN A 366 9.62 6.36 -9.10
CA GLN A 366 10.91 7.07 -9.03
C GLN A 366 11.44 7.15 -7.60
N ALA A 367 10.57 7.38 -6.61
CA ALA A 367 10.96 7.37 -5.20
C ALA A 367 11.36 5.96 -4.72
N LEU A 368 10.55 4.94 -5.01
CA LEU A 368 10.78 3.55 -4.59
C LEU A 368 12.08 2.98 -5.14
N TYR A 369 12.39 3.22 -6.42
CA TYR A 369 13.57 2.64 -7.08
C TYR A 369 14.80 3.56 -7.08
N GLY A 370 14.62 4.85 -6.75
CA GLY A 370 15.72 5.81 -6.63
C GLY A 370 16.55 5.89 -7.91
N THR A 371 17.88 5.79 -7.77
CA THR A 371 18.82 5.86 -8.91
C THR A 371 18.83 4.60 -9.78
N ASN A 372 18.13 3.54 -9.40
CA ASN A 372 18.09 2.28 -10.16
C ASN A 372 17.06 2.29 -11.30
N ILE A 373 16.27 3.36 -11.43
CA ILE A 373 15.35 3.56 -12.54
C ILE A 373 15.75 4.79 -13.36
N SER A 374 15.71 4.64 -14.68
CA SER A 374 15.92 5.72 -15.65
C SER A 374 14.70 5.84 -16.55
N PHE A 375 14.20 7.07 -16.70
CA PHE A 375 13.05 7.38 -17.55
C PHE A 375 13.49 7.73 -18.97
N SER A 376 12.68 7.31 -19.94
CA SER A 376 12.88 7.58 -21.36
C SER A 376 11.53 7.72 -22.03
N ASP A 377 11.40 8.72 -22.89
CA ASP A 377 10.17 9.02 -23.62
C ASP A 377 10.31 8.60 -25.10
N SER A 378 11.14 7.59 -25.36
CA SER A 378 11.33 6.95 -26.66
C SER A 378 10.84 5.51 -26.62
N TYR A 379 9.89 5.18 -27.50
CA TYR A 379 9.11 3.95 -27.44
C TYR A 379 9.38 3.03 -28.64
N PRO A 380 9.26 1.70 -28.49
CA PRO A 380 9.37 0.76 -29.60
C PRO A 380 8.24 0.93 -30.61
N SER A 381 8.54 0.71 -31.89
CA SER A 381 7.55 0.72 -32.98
C SER A 381 7.00 -0.67 -33.35
N ASN A 382 7.31 -1.69 -32.55
CA ASN A 382 6.76 -3.04 -32.73
C ASN A 382 6.09 -3.53 -31.44
N ILE A 383 4.85 -4.01 -31.58
CA ILE A 383 4.01 -4.51 -30.49
C ILE A 383 3.78 -6.01 -30.70
N LEU A 384 4.14 -6.82 -29.72
CA LEU A 384 3.82 -8.24 -29.66
C LEU A 384 2.54 -8.43 -28.84
N THR A 385 1.53 -9.11 -29.37
CA THR A 385 0.25 -9.28 -28.67
C THR A 385 -0.03 -10.73 -28.28
N ILE A 386 -0.53 -10.95 -27.06
CA ILE A 386 -0.98 -12.27 -26.58
C ILE A 386 -2.42 -12.16 -26.05
N GLY A 387 -3.30 -13.05 -26.52
CA GLY A 387 -4.68 -13.14 -26.02
C GLY A 387 -5.65 -12.08 -26.55
N PHE A 388 -5.22 -11.21 -27.47
CA PHE A 388 -6.12 -10.26 -28.13
C PHE A 388 -7.03 -10.97 -29.15
N PRO A 389 -8.31 -10.58 -29.26
CA PRO A 389 -9.23 -11.17 -30.22
C PRO A 389 -8.91 -10.69 -31.64
N THR A 390 -9.18 -11.55 -32.63
CA THR A 390 -9.03 -11.21 -34.05
C THR A 390 -10.25 -10.51 -34.63
N GLN A 391 -11.40 -10.55 -33.94
CA GLN A 391 -12.67 -9.95 -34.34
C GLN A 391 -13.41 -9.45 -33.11
N ALA A 392 -14.10 -8.30 -33.24
CA ALA A 392 -14.89 -7.71 -32.16
C ALA A 392 -16.29 -8.36 -32.07
N LYS A 393 -16.42 -9.47 -31.32
CA LYS A 393 -17.68 -10.23 -31.20
C LYS A 393 -18.44 -9.96 -29.89
N SER A 394 -17.75 -9.45 -28.88
CA SER A 394 -18.29 -9.13 -27.56
C SER A 394 -17.89 -7.72 -27.12
N GLU A 395 -18.53 -7.21 -26.05
CA GLU A 395 -18.14 -5.94 -25.43
C GLU A 395 -16.67 -5.94 -24.99
N LEU A 396 -16.20 -7.07 -24.44
CA LEU A 396 -14.80 -7.29 -24.11
C LEU A 396 -13.89 -7.12 -25.34
N ASP A 397 -14.25 -7.76 -26.45
CA ASP A 397 -13.43 -7.68 -27.66
C ASP A 397 -13.37 -6.25 -28.23
N ILE A 398 -14.48 -5.50 -28.13
CA ILE A 398 -14.54 -4.10 -28.54
C ILE A 398 -13.59 -3.25 -27.68
N ILE A 399 -13.58 -3.46 -26.36
CA ILE A 399 -12.68 -2.74 -25.44
C ILE A 399 -11.22 -3.06 -25.76
N LEU A 400 -10.89 -4.34 -25.90
CA LEU A 400 -9.52 -4.80 -26.19
C LEU A 400 -9.01 -4.29 -27.55
N THR A 401 -9.81 -4.43 -28.61
CA THR A 401 -9.41 -3.99 -29.96
C THR A 401 -9.30 -2.47 -30.06
N ARG A 402 -10.18 -1.70 -29.38
CA ARG A 402 -10.08 -0.24 -29.32
C ARG A 402 -8.80 0.19 -28.60
N PHE A 403 -8.49 -0.42 -27.46
CA PHE A 403 -7.24 -0.10 -26.75
C PHE A 403 -6.02 -0.39 -27.63
N LEU A 404 -5.96 -1.56 -28.27
CA LEU A 404 -4.84 -1.92 -29.14
C LEU A 404 -4.71 -0.98 -30.33
N ALA A 405 -5.83 -0.57 -30.94
CA ALA A 405 -5.83 0.40 -32.03
C ALA A 405 -5.27 1.76 -31.57
N ASN A 406 -5.79 2.31 -30.46
CA ASN A 406 -5.30 3.58 -29.91
C ASN A 406 -3.81 3.53 -29.54
N LEU A 407 -3.35 2.42 -28.96
CA LEU A 407 -1.94 2.22 -28.63
C LEU A 407 -1.07 2.16 -29.88
N THR A 408 -1.52 1.43 -30.91
CA THR A 408 -0.80 1.28 -32.19
C THR A 408 -0.70 2.63 -32.90
N ASP A 409 -1.78 3.41 -32.93
CA ASP A 409 -1.82 4.74 -33.52
C ASP A 409 -0.92 5.71 -32.76
N PHE A 410 -1.01 5.73 -31.42
CA PHE A 410 -0.18 6.58 -30.56
C PHE A 410 1.32 6.33 -30.79
N LEU A 411 1.73 5.06 -30.84
CA LEU A 411 3.13 4.68 -31.03
C LEU A 411 3.59 4.71 -32.50
N SER A 412 2.67 4.90 -33.46
CA SER A 412 2.91 4.65 -34.88
C SER A 412 3.56 3.27 -35.10
N ALA A 413 3.09 2.27 -34.36
CA ALA A 413 3.69 0.95 -34.26
C ALA A 413 2.98 -0.09 -35.13
N LYS A 414 3.56 -1.28 -35.24
CA LYS A 414 2.91 -2.46 -35.81
C LYS A 414 2.60 -3.46 -34.72
N ALA A 415 1.34 -3.89 -34.60
CA ALA A 415 0.94 -4.99 -33.73
C ALA A 415 0.99 -6.34 -34.46
N THR A 416 1.61 -7.34 -33.85
CA THR A 416 1.73 -8.72 -34.36
C THR A 416 1.39 -9.73 -33.27
N PRO A 417 0.48 -10.69 -33.52
CA PRO A 417 0.28 -11.81 -32.60
C PRO A 417 1.59 -12.53 -32.32
N PHE A 418 1.81 -12.87 -31.06
CA PHE A 418 3.01 -13.55 -30.60
C PHE A 418 2.65 -14.89 -29.96
N ASP A 419 3.25 -15.95 -30.48
CA ASP A 419 3.18 -17.28 -29.90
C ASP A 419 4.54 -17.63 -29.28
N LEU A 420 4.56 -17.77 -27.96
CA LEU A 420 5.78 -18.00 -27.20
C LEU A 420 6.41 -19.35 -27.53
N ASP A 421 5.60 -20.40 -27.68
CA ASP A 421 6.09 -21.75 -27.91
C ASP A 421 6.59 -21.90 -29.35
N GLU A 422 5.88 -21.33 -30.33
CA GLU A 422 6.35 -21.29 -31.73
C GLU A 422 7.69 -20.53 -31.86
N HIS A 423 7.79 -19.36 -31.23
CA HIS A 423 9.03 -18.57 -31.28
C HIS A 423 10.18 -19.26 -30.54
N TRP A 424 9.91 -19.88 -29.38
CA TRP A 424 10.90 -20.68 -28.67
C TRP A 424 11.40 -21.84 -29.51
N ASN A 425 10.50 -22.65 -30.07
CA ASN A 425 10.86 -23.85 -30.83
C ASN A 425 11.65 -23.51 -32.11
N SER A 426 11.29 -22.41 -32.77
CA SER A 426 11.98 -21.97 -33.99
C SER A 426 13.37 -21.37 -33.71
N THR A 427 13.60 -20.80 -32.53
CA THR A 427 14.87 -20.14 -32.18
C THR A 427 15.76 -20.96 -31.23
N ASN A 428 15.24 -22.02 -30.61
CA ASN A 428 15.96 -23.00 -29.79
C ASN A 428 15.53 -24.46 -30.12
N PRO A 429 15.72 -24.95 -31.35
CA PRO A 429 15.18 -26.24 -31.79
C PRO A 429 15.75 -27.46 -31.04
N GLU A 430 16.91 -27.31 -30.40
CA GLU A 430 17.57 -28.37 -29.62
C GLU A 430 17.16 -28.36 -28.12
N ALA A 431 16.43 -27.34 -27.67
CA ALA A 431 15.99 -27.22 -26.28
C ALA A 431 14.65 -27.92 -26.05
N PRO A 432 14.36 -28.37 -24.81
CA PRO A 432 12.99 -28.76 -24.43
C PRO A 432 12.00 -27.62 -24.67
N SER A 433 10.71 -27.93 -24.84
CA SER A 433 9.67 -26.89 -24.92
C SER A 433 9.67 -25.99 -23.68
N VAL A 434 9.18 -24.75 -23.79
CA VAL A 434 9.10 -23.82 -22.65
C VAL A 434 8.36 -24.46 -21.48
N SER A 435 7.22 -25.09 -21.77
CA SER A 435 6.46 -25.83 -20.77
C SER A 435 7.33 -26.92 -20.14
N ALA A 436 8.01 -27.78 -20.89
CA ALA A 436 8.85 -28.83 -20.31
C ALA A 436 10.04 -28.28 -19.49
N LEU A 437 10.65 -27.19 -19.93
CA LEU A 437 11.79 -26.55 -19.26
C LEU A 437 11.37 -25.91 -17.94
N LEU A 438 10.24 -25.22 -17.92
CA LEU A 438 9.78 -24.40 -16.79
C LEU A 438 8.72 -25.08 -15.94
N ASN A 439 8.18 -26.22 -16.37
CA ASN A 439 7.27 -27.05 -15.58
C ASN A 439 7.98 -27.40 -14.28
N ASN A 440 7.38 -27.12 -13.12
CA ASN A 440 8.04 -27.40 -11.85
C ASN A 440 8.70 -26.15 -11.24
N THR A 441 9.22 -25.26 -12.09
CA THR A 441 10.33 -24.36 -11.72
C THR A 441 9.91 -23.34 -10.68
N TYR A 442 8.82 -22.61 -10.93
CA TYR A 442 8.37 -21.57 -10.01
C TYR A 442 7.95 -22.19 -8.67
N GLU A 443 7.11 -23.20 -8.72
CA GLU A 443 6.46 -23.83 -7.59
C GLU A 443 7.43 -24.61 -6.71
N ILE A 444 8.43 -25.29 -7.28
CA ILE A 444 9.46 -25.99 -6.49
C ILE A 444 10.45 -25.01 -5.87
N VAL A 445 10.98 -24.07 -6.67
CA VAL A 445 11.97 -23.09 -6.17
C VAL A 445 11.33 -22.27 -5.05
N SER A 446 10.14 -21.73 -5.27
CA SER A 446 9.43 -20.96 -4.26
C SER A 446 9.05 -21.78 -3.02
N ALA A 447 8.62 -23.03 -3.18
CA ALA A 447 8.31 -23.89 -2.05
C ALA A 447 9.53 -24.19 -1.18
N LYS A 448 10.65 -24.60 -1.79
CA LYS A 448 11.87 -24.98 -1.06
C LYS A 448 12.55 -23.77 -0.43
N GLU A 449 12.61 -22.64 -1.14
CA GLU A 449 13.18 -21.41 -0.58
C GLU A 449 12.35 -20.89 0.58
N GLN A 450 11.01 -20.79 0.43
CA GLN A 450 10.17 -20.32 1.54
C GLN A 450 10.21 -21.27 2.72
N ALA A 451 10.23 -22.59 2.49
CA ALA A 451 10.37 -23.56 3.57
C ALA A 451 11.65 -23.30 4.39
N ARG A 452 12.79 -23.18 3.70
CA ARG A 452 14.09 -22.92 4.34
C ARG A 452 14.17 -21.56 5.04
N LEU A 453 13.61 -20.52 4.44
CA LEU A 453 13.76 -19.13 4.89
C LEU A 453 12.71 -18.70 5.91
N VAL A 454 11.52 -19.30 5.87
CA VAL A 454 10.35 -18.89 6.69
C VAL A 454 9.88 -20.03 7.57
N ARG A 455 9.49 -21.18 7.00
CA ARG A 455 8.90 -22.30 7.76
C ARG A 455 9.86 -22.85 8.82
N ASP A 456 11.06 -23.21 8.43
CA ASP A 456 11.99 -23.93 9.32
C ASP A 456 12.44 -23.08 10.50
N PRO A 457 12.85 -21.79 10.31
CA PRO A 457 13.10 -20.89 11.44
C PRO A 457 11.87 -20.67 12.31
N PHE A 458 10.70 -20.45 11.70
CA PHE A 458 9.46 -20.19 12.44
C PHE A 458 9.06 -21.38 13.33
N PHE A 459 9.09 -22.60 12.79
CA PHE A 459 8.76 -23.80 13.55
C PHE A 459 9.76 -24.06 14.68
N ARG A 460 11.06 -23.81 14.43
CA ARG A 460 12.10 -23.92 15.47
C ARG A 460 11.84 -22.90 16.58
N ASP A 461 11.69 -21.62 16.25
CA ASP A 461 11.55 -20.54 17.22
C ASP A 461 10.25 -20.68 18.03
N TYR A 462 9.14 -21.05 17.35
CA TYR A 462 7.87 -21.34 18.02
C TYR A 462 7.98 -22.55 18.95
N GLY A 463 8.66 -23.62 18.53
CA GLY A 463 8.90 -24.80 19.37
C GLY A 463 9.72 -24.47 20.62
N VAL A 464 10.72 -23.60 20.52
CA VAL A 464 11.49 -23.11 21.69
C VAL A 464 10.60 -22.33 22.65
N ALA A 465 9.73 -21.45 22.14
CA ALA A 465 8.85 -20.63 22.97
C ALA A 465 7.64 -21.39 23.55
N HIS A 466 7.23 -22.49 22.94
CA HIS A 466 5.96 -23.19 23.24
C HIS A 466 6.13 -24.68 23.52
N ASP A 467 7.26 -25.08 24.12
CA ASP A 467 7.49 -26.45 24.62
C ASP A 467 7.31 -27.52 23.51
N GLY A 468 8.04 -27.32 22.42
CA GLY A 468 8.11 -28.23 21.26
C GLY A 468 6.88 -28.25 20.35
N ARG A 469 5.85 -27.45 20.63
CA ARG A 469 4.63 -27.36 19.79
C ARG A 469 4.92 -26.73 18.43
N ARG A 470 4.00 -26.94 17.47
CA ARG A 470 4.02 -26.28 16.16
C ARG A 470 2.91 -25.23 16.06
N PRO A 471 3.17 -24.10 15.37
CA PRO A 471 2.13 -23.12 15.10
C PRO A 471 1.15 -23.64 14.05
N HIS A 472 -0.08 -23.10 14.05
CA HIS A 472 -1.01 -23.33 12.95
C HIS A 472 -0.57 -22.54 11.71
N VAL A 473 -0.83 -23.13 10.54
CA VAL A 473 -0.53 -22.57 9.22
C VAL A 473 -1.72 -22.91 8.31
N ASN A 474 -2.14 -21.95 7.49
CA ASN A 474 -3.22 -22.09 6.53
C ASN A 474 -2.94 -23.26 5.55
N PRO A 475 -3.99 -23.85 4.95
CA PRO A 475 -3.84 -24.98 4.02
C PRO A 475 -2.94 -24.67 2.80
N ALA A 476 -2.98 -23.46 2.25
CA ALA A 476 -2.25 -23.13 1.03
C ALA A 476 -0.71 -23.15 1.21
N PRO A 477 -0.11 -22.45 2.21
CA PRO A 477 1.32 -22.60 2.49
C PRO A 477 1.73 -24.04 2.82
N LEU A 478 0.91 -24.79 3.58
CA LEU A 478 1.20 -26.20 3.90
C LEU A 478 1.29 -27.09 2.66
N ASN A 479 0.34 -26.93 1.72
CA ASN A 479 0.33 -27.67 0.46
C ASN A 479 1.58 -27.34 -0.37
N ARG A 480 1.93 -26.06 -0.47
CA ARG A 480 3.14 -25.63 -1.20
C ARG A 480 4.41 -26.19 -0.58
N TRP A 481 4.57 -26.14 0.75
CA TRP A 481 5.76 -26.71 1.39
C TRP A 481 5.84 -28.23 1.25
N ALA A 482 4.72 -28.95 1.32
CA ALA A 482 4.67 -30.38 1.10
C ALA A 482 5.11 -30.76 -0.33
N LEU A 483 4.75 -29.96 -1.34
CA LEU A 483 5.27 -30.11 -2.70
C LEU A 483 6.80 -29.97 -2.73
N GLY A 484 7.33 -28.95 -2.06
CA GLY A 484 8.77 -28.71 -1.98
C GLY A 484 9.52 -29.85 -1.30
N ASP A 485 8.99 -30.38 -0.19
CA ASP A 485 9.59 -31.50 0.56
C ASP A 485 9.57 -32.81 -0.26
N ASN A 486 8.49 -33.07 -1.00
CA ASN A 486 8.32 -34.31 -1.78
C ASN A 486 9.00 -34.26 -3.16
N SER A 487 9.46 -33.09 -3.61
CA SER A 487 10.09 -32.94 -4.92
C SER A 487 11.57 -33.32 -4.91
N THR A 488 11.98 -34.10 -5.91
CA THR A 488 13.39 -34.47 -6.15
C THR A 488 14.18 -33.39 -6.86
N SER A 489 13.53 -32.45 -7.55
CA SER A 489 14.25 -31.35 -8.22
C SER A 489 14.88 -30.41 -7.21
N THR A 490 16.00 -29.82 -7.58
CA THR A 490 16.75 -28.90 -6.73
C THR A 490 16.41 -27.44 -7.02
N VAL A 491 16.74 -26.54 -6.09
CA VAL A 491 16.60 -25.10 -6.31
C VAL A 491 17.55 -24.64 -7.42
N GLU A 492 18.75 -25.22 -7.45
CA GLU A 492 19.81 -24.94 -8.42
C GLU A 492 19.39 -25.31 -9.85
N GLU A 493 18.74 -26.46 -10.05
CA GLU A 493 18.17 -26.85 -11.35
C GLU A 493 17.08 -25.88 -11.80
N GLY A 494 16.18 -25.48 -10.88
CA GLY A 494 15.14 -24.51 -11.19
C GLY A 494 15.71 -23.14 -11.57
N ILE A 495 16.73 -22.67 -10.85
CA ILE A 495 17.44 -21.44 -11.20
C ILE A 495 18.10 -21.58 -12.57
N ALA A 496 18.77 -22.69 -12.87
CA ALA A 496 19.41 -22.90 -14.17
C ALA A 496 18.39 -22.90 -15.32
N ASN A 497 17.23 -23.54 -15.14
CA ASN A 497 16.17 -23.55 -16.15
C ASN A 497 15.57 -22.15 -16.36
N LYS A 498 15.30 -21.44 -15.26
CA LYS A 498 14.86 -20.04 -15.29
C LYS A 498 15.87 -19.17 -16.05
N THR A 499 17.17 -19.27 -15.74
CA THR A 499 18.24 -18.49 -16.40
C THR A 499 18.27 -18.75 -17.90
N ARG A 500 18.15 -20.01 -18.35
CA ARG A 500 18.09 -20.34 -19.78
C ARG A 500 16.93 -19.64 -20.49
N PHE A 501 15.74 -19.67 -19.88
CA PHE A 501 14.58 -18.96 -20.42
C PHE A 501 14.78 -17.45 -20.40
N MET A 502 15.30 -16.90 -19.29
CA MET A 502 15.57 -15.49 -19.11
C MET A 502 16.51 -14.95 -20.18
N ASP A 503 17.64 -15.61 -20.39
CA ASP A 503 18.66 -15.20 -21.36
C ASP A 503 18.09 -15.21 -22.78
N TRP A 504 17.33 -16.25 -23.13
CA TRP A 504 16.63 -16.31 -24.41
C TRP A 504 15.61 -15.18 -24.55
N PHE A 505 14.74 -14.99 -23.57
CA PHE A 505 13.64 -14.03 -23.65
C PHE A 505 14.18 -12.59 -23.80
N ASN A 506 15.20 -12.24 -23.01
CA ASN A 506 15.86 -10.93 -23.05
C ASN A 506 16.78 -10.72 -24.26
N THR A 507 16.98 -11.72 -25.12
CA THR A 507 17.80 -11.57 -26.34
C THR A 507 17.01 -11.81 -27.63
N LYS A 508 15.94 -12.60 -27.58
CA LYS A 508 15.15 -13.01 -28.75
C LYS A 508 13.71 -12.47 -28.76
N VAL A 509 13.21 -11.97 -27.63
CA VAL A 509 11.83 -11.45 -27.53
C VAL A 509 11.84 -9.98 -27.11
N LEU A 510 12.19 -9.68 -25.85
CA LEU A 510 12.28 -8.32 -25.32
C LEU A 510 13.75 -7.94 -25.11
N ALA A 511 14.45 -7.70 -26.21
CA ALA A 511 15.84 -7.30 -26.18
C ALA A 511 15.99 -5.79 -25.92
N HIS A 512 17.04 -5.42 -25.21
CA HIS A 512 17.35 -4.02 -25.00
C HIS A 512 17.69 -3.34 -26.35
N ASP A 513 17.13 -2.16 -26.57
CA ASP A 513 17.39 -1.29 -27.73
C ASP A 513 17.96 0.05 -27.27
N ALA A 514 19.01 0.54 -27.94
CA ALA A 514 19.70 1.75 -27.51
C ALA A 514 18.87 3.04 -27.67
N LYS A 515 17.85 3.03 -28.54
CA LYS A 515 17.01 4.20 -28.82
C LYS A 515 15.72 4.16 -28.00
N SER A 516 14.99 3.05 -28.02
CA SER A 516 13.69 2.91 -27.36
C SER A 516 13.73 2.18 -26.01
N CYS A 517 14.92 1.88 -25.49
CA CYS A 517 15.18 0.99 -24.36
C CYS A 517 14.83 -0.48 -24.62
N SER A 518 13.68 -0.76 -25.25
CA SER A 518 13.21 -2.09 -25.62
C SER A 518 12.98 -2.15 -27.13
N ASN A 519 13.32 -3.27 -27.77
CA ASN A 519 13.07 -3.47 -29.20
C ASN A 519 11.58 -3.70 -29.53
N ASN A 520 10.84 -4.27 -28.58
CA ASN A 520 9.43 -4.60 -28.67
C ASN A 520 8.70 -4.12 -27.41
N LEU A 521 7.42 -3.81 -27.54
CA LEU A 521 6.48 -3.77 -26.44
C LEU A 521 5.64 -5.05 -26.49
N LEU A 522 5.61 -5.84 -25.42
CA LEU A 522 4.69 -6.98 -25.34
C LEU A 522 3.45 -6.56 -24.56
N VAL A 523 2.28 -6.77 -25.15
CA VAL A 523 0.99 -6.42 -24.56
C VAL A 523 0.13 -7.68 -24.51
N TYR A 524 -0.41 -8.03 -23.35
CA TYR A 524 -1.23 -9.22 -23.22
C TYR A 524 -2.52 -9.00 -22.44
N VAL A 525 -3.51 -9.84 -22.77
CA VAL A 525 -4.78 -9.93 -22.04
C VAL A 525 -4.60 -10.96 -20.91
N PRO A 526 -4.52 -10.53 -19.65
CA PRO A 526 -4.15 -11.42 -18.54
C PRO A 526 -5.25 -12.41 -18.17
N ARG A 527 -6.51 -12.00 -18.39
CA ARG A 527 -7.70 -12.79 -18.04
C ARG A 527 -8.92 -12.31 -18.81
N THR A 528 -9.89 -13.20 -18.95
CA THR A 528 -11.27 -12.85 -19.28
C THR A 528 -11.99 -12.46 -17.98
N PRO A 529 -12.55 -11.24 -17.87
CA PRO A 529 -13.37 -10.88 -16.73
C PRO A 529 -14.58 -11.80 -16.59
N GLY A 530 -14.86 -12.23 -15.37
CA GLY A 530 -15.98 -13.10 -15.04
C GLY A 530 -16.12 -13.23 -13.53
N PRO A 531 -17.32 -13.52 -13.02
CA PRO A 531 -17.56 -13.58 -11.60
C PRO A 531 -16.82 -14.75 -10.95
N VAL A 532 -16.19 -14.49 -9.82
CA VAL A 532 -15.55 -15.48 -8.96
C VAL A 532 -16.00 -15.16 -7.54
N TYR A 533 -17.08 -15.79 -7.10
CA TYR A 533 -17.69 -15.45 -5.82
C TYR A 533 -16.91 -16.00 -4.62
N ARG A 534 -16.79 -15.19 -3.57
CA ARG A 534 -16.08 -15.53 -2.33
C ARG A 534 -16.79 -16.57 -1.46
N ASP A 535 -18.07 -16.83 -1.72
CA ASP A 535 -18.92 -17.78 -1.00
C ASP A 535 -19.00 -19.16 -1.72
N THR A 536 -18.26 -19.33 -2.81
CA THR A 536 -18.16 -20.62 -3.50
C THR A 536 -17.17 -21.54 -2.76
N TYR A 537 -17.67 -22.65 -2.22
CA TYR A 537 -16.82 -23.69 -1.62
C TYR A 537 -15.95 -24.37 -2.69
N LYS A 538 -14.64 -24.39 -2.46
CA LYS A 538 -13.62 -25.00 -3.35
C LYS A 538 -13.15 -26.34 -2.77
N THR A 539 -12.64 -27.25 -3.60
CA THR A 539 -12.12 -28.58 -3.20
C THR A 539 -10.79 -28.53 -2.44
N GLY A 540 -10.40 -27.37 -1.90
CA GLY A 540 -9.12 -27.11 -1.24
C GLY A 540 -8.11 -26.37 -2.13
N PRO A 541 -6.97 -25.93 -1.56
CA PRO A 541 -5.95 -25.19 -2.28
C PRO A 541 -5.35 -26.04 -3.39
N GLN A 542 -5.18 -25.45 -4.56
CA GLN A 542 -4.56 -26.09 -5.71
C GLN A 542 -3.07 -25.75 -5.74
N VAL A 543 -2.24 -26.70 -6.18
CA VAL A 543 -0.85 -26.41 -6.52
C VAL A 543 -0.84 -25.31 -7.60
N PRO A 544 0.08 -24.33 -7.54
CA PRO A 544 0.17 -23.30 -8.57
C PRO A 544 0.21 -23.93 -9.97
N LYS A 545 -0.58 -23.36 -10.88
CA LYS A 545 -0.64 -23.85 -12.26
C LYS A 545 0.75 -23.83 -12.91
N ALA A 546 0.95 -24.76 -13.84
CA ALA A 546 2.10 -24.79 -14.73
C ALA A 546 2.35 -23.43 -15.41
N PHE A 547 3.52 -23.28 -16.02
CA PHE A 547 3.92 -22.06 -16.72
C PHE A 547 2.81 -21.52 -17.65
N SER A 548 2.59 -20.21 -17.59
CA SER A 548 1.59 -19.49 -18.39
C SER A 548 2.07 -18.05 -18.64
N THR A 549 1.36 -17.30 -19.50
CA THR A 549 1.73 -15.93 -19.90
C THR A 549 2.09 -15.02 -18.72
N SER A 550 1.30 -15.06 -17.65
CA SER A 550 1.54 -14.27 -16.44
C SER A 550 2.81 -14.65 -15.65
N ARG A 551 3.51 -15.72 -16.02
CA ARG A 551 4.80 -16.13 -15.44
C ARG A 551 5.98 -15.79 -16.33
N ILE A 552 5.74 -15.25 -17.54
CA ILE A 552 6.82 -14.79 -18.43
C ILE A 552 7.70 -13.81 -17.68
N SER A 553 7.14 -12.71 -17.16
CA SER A 553 7.89 -11.68 -16.43
C SER A 553 8.63 -12.23 -15.23
N VAL A 554 8.00 -13.13 -14.47
CA VAL A 554 8.59 -13.83 -13.31
C VAL A 554 9.89 -14.55 -13.70
N MET A 555 9.85 -15.28 -14.81
CA MET A 555 10.99 -16.09 -15.27
C MET A 555 12.01 -15.25 -16.05
N SER A 556 11.59 -14.23 -16.80
CA SER A 556 12.45 -13.37 -17.61
C SER A 556 13.02 -12.17 -16.86
N GLU A 557 12.56 -11.92 -15.63
CA GLU A 557 12.95 -10.77 -14.80
C GLU A 557 12.64 -9.40 -15.42
N THR A 558 11.80 -9.36 -16.45
CA THR A 558 11.37 -8.13 -17.13
C THR A 558 10.26 -7.40 -16.35
N PRO A 559 10.09 -6.08 -16.54
CA PRO A 559 8.97 -5.37 -15.92
C PRO A 559 7.65 -5.77 -16.58
N ASP A 560 6.58 -5.68 -15.79
CA ASP A 560 5.22 -6.06 -16.19
C ASP A 560 4.19 -5.21 -15.44
N MET A 561 3.45 -4.41 -16.20
CA MET A 561 2.61 -3.32 -15.71
C MET A 561 1.14 -3.50 -16.11
N VAL A 562 0.26 -3.65 -15.13
CA VAL A 562 -1.19 -3.69 -15.32
C VAL A 562 -1.71 -2.28 -15.57
N VAL A 563 -2.50 -2.11 -16.62
CA VAL A 563 -3.26 -0.89 -16.89
C VAL A 563 -4.75 -1.20 -17.04
N PRO A 564 -5.64 -0.44 -16.37
CA PRO A 564 -7.09 -0.55 -16.54
C PRO A 564 -7.55 0.17 -17.80
N ILE A 565 -8.39 -0.49 -18.60
CA ILE A 565 -8.82 -0.01 -19.93
C ILE A 565 -10.34 0.02 -20.10
N GLY A 566 -11.10 -0.41 -19.10
CA GLY A 566 -12.56 -0.39 -19.13
C GLY A 566 -13.18 -1.34 -18.12
N GLN A 567 -14.45 -1.67 -18.37
CA GLN A 567 -15.22 -2.64 -17.59
C GLN A 567 -16.24 -3.32 -18.50
N VAL A 568 -16.68 -4.52 -18.12
CA VAL A 568 -17.71 -5.29 -18.84
C VAL A 568 -18.84 -5.67 -17.91
N ALA A 569 -20.06 -5.69 -18.44
CA ALA A 569 -21.23 -6.08 -17.68
C ALA A 569 -21.28 -7.59 -17.42
N TYR A 570 -21.81 -7.99 -16.26
CA TYR A 570 -22.21 -9.35 -15.94
C TYR A 570 -23.49 -9.32 -15.09
N TYR A 571 -24.26 -10.41 -15.11
CA TYR A 571 -25.41 -10.54 -14.23
C TYR A 571 -24.97 -11.17 -12.90
N SER A 572 -25.12 -10.45 -11.79
CA SER A 572 -24.73 -10.94 -10.47
C SER A 572 -25.80 -11.86 -9.90
N SER A 573 -25.40 -13.05 -9.44
CA SER A 573 -26.28 -13.93 -8.65
C SER A 573 -26.45 -13.47 -7.21
N ILE A 574 -25.66 -12.51 -6.73
CA ILE A 574 -25.74 -11.97 -5.37
C ILE A 574 -26.78 -10.85 -5.33
N THR A 575 -26.67 -9.86 -6.23
CA THR A 575 -27.57 -8.71 -6.26
C THR A 575 -28.80 -8.94 -7.13
N SER A 576 -28.80 -9.97 -8.01
CA SER A 576 -29.81 -10.17 -9.05
C SER A 576 -29.92 -8.98 -10.02
N HIS A 577 -28.84 -8.21 -10.17
CA HIS A 577 -28.73 -7.06 -11.06
C HIS A 577 -27.50 -7.18 -11.99
N THR A 578 -27.48 -6.35 -13.03
CA THR A 578 -26.29 -6.17 -13.86
C THR A 578 -25.26 -5.35 -13.10
N GLU A 579 -24.07 -5.92 -12.95
CA GLU A 579 -22.91 -5.31 -12.32
C GLU A 579 -21.74 -5.27 -13.31
N TYR A 580 -20.63 -4.63 -12.95
CA TYR A 580 -19.48 -4.47 -13.84
C TYR A 580 -18.18 -4.98 -13.24
N LEU A 581 -17.37 -5.64 -14.07
CA LEU A 581 -16.03 -6.10 -13.71
C LEU A 581 -14.97 -5.35 -14.54
N PRO A 582 -13.83 -4.97 -13.94
CA PRO A 582 -12.76 -4.31 -14.66
C PRO A 582 -12.20 -5.13 -15.82
N VAL A 583 -11.80 -4.44 -16.88
CA VAL A 583 -10.95 -4.95 -17.97
C VAL A 583 -9.58 -4.29 -17.84
N THR A 584 -8.54 -5.12 -17.82
CA THR A 584 -7.15 -4.68 -17.77
C THR A 584 -6.33 -5.37 -18.85
N VAL A 585 -5.19 -4.78 -19.18
CA VAL A 585 -4.14 -5.39 -19.99
C VAL A 585 -2.81 -5.16 -19.31
N ASP A 586 -1.82 -5.97 -19.65
CA ASP A 586 -0.49 -5.90 -19.08
C ASP A 586 0.52 -5.52 -20.16
N LEU A 587 1.43 -4.61 -19.83
CA LEU A 587 2.49 -4.08 -20.71
C LEU A 587 3.85 -4.52 -20.17
N MET A 588 4.66 -5.11 -21.04
CA MET A 588 6.01 -5.59 -20.74
C MET A 588 7.04 -5.01 -21.72
N ALA A 589 8.23 -4.74 -21.21
CA ALA A 589 9.38 -4.26 -21.97
C ALA A 589 10.63 -5.06 -21.62
N ALA A 590 11.76 -4.78 -22.26
CA ALA A 590 13.05 -5.36 -21.90
C ALA A 590 13.39 -5.10 -20.42
N LYS A 591 14.15 -6.02 -19.81
CA LYS A 591 14.63 -5.88 -18.44
C LYS A 591 15.42 -4.56 -18.29
N GLY A 592 15.08 -3.77 -17.27
CA GLY A 592 15.64 -2.45 -17.01
C GLY A 592 14.89 -1.29 -17.66
N CYS A 593 13.89 -1.56 -18.51
CA CYS A 593 13.10 -0.53 -19.19
C CYS A 593 11.83 -0.09 -18.43
N ASP A 594 11.81 -0.29 -17.12
CA ASP A 594 10.72 0.12 -16.22
C ASP A 594 10.34 1.58 -16.41
N GLY A 595 11.33 2.48 -16.43
CA GLY A 595 11.08 3.92 -16.58
C GLY A 595 10.48 4.29 -17.94
N MET A 596 10.83 3.56 -19.01
CA MET A 596 10.19 3.74 -20.32
C MET A 596 8.70 3.36 -20.26
N LEU A 597 8.33 2.25 -19.61
CA LEU A 597 6.92 1.86 -19.46
C LEU A 597 6.13 2.88 -18.63
N PHE A 598 6.69 3.40 -17.54
CA PHE A 598 6.04 4.46 -16.77
C PHE A 598 5.87 5.76 -17.58
N SER A 599 6.86 6.14 -18.39
CA SER A 599 6.73 7.28 -19.31
C SER A 599 5.65 7.03 -20.35
N LEU A 600 5.64 5.85 -20.98
CA LEU A 600 4.60 5.48 -21.94
C LEU A 600 3.19 5.57 -21.33
N ILE A 601 3.00 5.06 -20.11
CA ILE A 601 1.70 5.08 -19.44
C ILE A 601 1.27 6.51 -19.09
N GLN A 602 2.21 7.37 -18.66
CA GLN A 602 1.94 8.79 -18.48
C GLN A 602 1.50 9.43 -19.81
N ASP A 603 2.22 9.22 -20.90
CA ASP A 603 1.91 9.87 -22.17
C ASP A 603 0.59 9.36 -22.76
N LEU A 604 0.28 8.07 -22.59
CA LEU A 604 -1.03 7.50 -22.95
C LEU A 604 -2.16 8.11 -22.12
N TYR A 605 -1.92 8.42 -20.85
CA TYR A 605 -2.88 9.14 -20.01
C TYR A 605 -3.07 10.58 -20.50
N GLU A 606 -1.98 11.30 -20.78
CA GLU A 606 -2.03 12.67 -21.31
C GLU A 606 -2.72 12.74 -22.69
N ALA A 607 -2.58 11.69 -23.51
CA ALA A 607 -3.26 11.53 -24.78
C ALA A 607 -4.73 11.06 -24.67
N GLY A 608 -5.21 10.75 -23.46
CA GLY A 608 -6.58 10.28 -23.21
C GLY A 608 -6.84 8.83 -23.63
N VAL A 609 -5.79 8.03 -23.88
CA VAL A 609 -5.90 6.58 -24.12
C VAL A 609 -6.13 5.82 -22.81
N LEU A 610 -5.50 6.30 -21.73
CA LEU A 610 -5.67 5.78 -20.36
C LEU A 610 -6.30 6.86 -19.46
N GLY A 611 -6.83 6.45 -18.30
CA GLY A 611 -7.51 7.35 -17.36
C GLY A 611 -7.22 7.00 -15.89
N VAL A 612 -7.59 7.89 -14.98
CA VAL A 612 -7.51 7.62 -13.53
C VAL A 612 -8.57 6.58 -13.14
N SER A 613 -8.17 5.52 -12.44
CA SER A 613 -9.12 4.57 -11.88
C SER A 613 -9.93 5.21 -10.76
N GLN A 614 -11.24 4.99 -10.76
CA GLN A 614 -12.10 5.49 -9.68
C GLN A 614 -12.20 4.45 -8.55
N THR A 615 -12.60 4.90 -7.37
CA THR A 615 -12.97 4.00 -6.27
C THR A 615 -14.17 3.13 -6.65
N GLY A 616 -14.25 1.94 -6.06
CA GLY A 616 -15.41 1.06 -6.18
C GLY A 616 -16.67 1.73 -5.63
N ARG A 617 -17.76 1.64 -6.38
CA ARG A 617 -19.06 2.23 -6.04
C ARG A 617 -20.19 1.46 -6.67
N SER A 618 -21.35 1.48 -6.04
CA SER A 618 -22.59 0.95 -6.61
C SER A 618 -22.94 1.72 -7.88
N HIS A 619 -23.24 0.99 -8.96
CA HIS A 619 -23.73 1.61 -10.19
C HIS A 619 -25.17 2.13 -10.06
N VAL A 620 -25.89 1.75 -9.00
CA VAL A 620 -27.27 2.18 -8.74
C VAL A 620 -27.30 3.44 -7.88
N THR A 621 -26.61 3.46 -6.74
CA THR A 621 -26.64 4.59 -5.80
C THR A 621 -25.52 5.60 -6.03
N GLY A 622 -24.42 5.18 -6.68
CA GLY A 622 -23.19 5.97 -6.79
C GLY A 622 -22.37 6.05 -5.50
N GLU A 623 -22.85 5.42 -4.42
CA GLU A 623 -22.20 5.34 -3.11
C GLU A 623 -21.26 4.13 -3.03
N GLU A 624 -20.59 3.96 -1.89
CA GLU A 624 -19.72 2.79 -1.64
C GLU A 624 -20.48 1.48 -1.92
N VAL A 625 -19.78 0.48 -2.44
CA VAL A 625 -20.31 -0.89 -2.49
C VAL A 625 -20.31 -1.40 -1.06
N LEU A 626 -21.41 -1.13 -0.35
CA LEU A 626 -21.61 -1.59 1.03
C LEU A 626 -21.81 -3.10 1.01
N VAL A 627 -21.04 -3.79 1.86
CA VAL A 627 -21.04 -5.24 2.05
C VAL A 627 -22.13 -5.66 3.03
#